data_AF-A0A813B3S3-F1
#
_entry.id   AF-A0A813B3S3-F1
#
_cell.length_a   1.000
_cell.length_b   1.000
_cell.length_c   1.000
_cell.angle_alpha   90.00
_cell.angle_beta   90.00
_cell.angle_gamma   90.00
#
_symmetry.space_group_name_H-M   'P 1'
#
loop_
_entity.id
_entity.type
_entity.pdbx_description
1 polymer ?
#
loop_
_entity_poly.entity_id
_entity_poly.type
_entity_poly.pdbx_seq_one_letter_code
_entity_poly.pdbx_strand_id
1 'polypeptide(L)'
;DNTEDLDGKPQLIQALQNVFYKMQLSDQAVNCKELMKSFGWDTMDAFTQHDAQELNRILCDRLEERMKNTPSDGSIKRLFEGEMENYIECMDVDYKSRRNETFYDIQLTIKSQRGQELQNIAESLHDFTAEETLEGDNAYEAEGYGKQRAKKGIRFLRFPPVLNLQLKRFHFDLEKMDMVKLNSRFEFPRKLDLSPFMPDAGRYNLFAVVVHNGDVNSG
;
A
#
# COMPACT_ATOMS: atom_id res chain seq x y z
N ASP A 1 -20.47 17.30 -26.86
CA ASP A 1 -19.25 18.05 -27.18
C ASP A 1 -18.04 17.44 -26.51
N ASN A 2 -17.12 16.96 -27.36
CA ASN A 2 -15.75 16.49 -27.14
C ASN A 2 -15.46 15.59 -25.93
N THR A 3 -15.73 14.29 -26.10
CA THR A 3 -15.41 13.19 -25.18
C THR A 3 -14.01 12.60 -25.37
N GLU A 4 -13.18 13.18 -26.23
CA GLU A 4 -11.85 12.67 -26.58
C GLU A 4 -10.78 13.62 -26.05
N ASP A 5 -9.75 13.06 -25.38
CA ASP A 5 -8.45 13.75 -25.24
C ASP A 5 -7.90 14.05 -26.66
N LEU A 6 -6.94 14.96 -26.80
CA LEU A 6 -6.35 15.37 -28.10
C LEU A 6 -5.83 14.20 -28.99
N ASP A 7 -5.79 12.98 -28.46
CA ASP A 7 -5.40 11.71 -29.09
C ASP A 7 -6.55 10.69 -29.31
N GLY A 8 -7.83 11.04 -29.15
CA GLY A 8 -8.95 10.10 -29.37
C GLY A 8 -9.14 9.05 -28.27
N LYS A 9 -8.53 9.24 -27.09
CA LYS A 9 -8.63 8.32 -25.94
C LYS A 9 -9.84 8.68 -25.05
N PRO A 10 -10.62 7.69 -24.56
CA PRO A 10 -11.69 7.96 -23.60
C PRO A 10 -11.11 8.52 -22.30
N GLN A 11 -11.70 9.61 -21.79
CA GLN A 11 -11.27 10.22 -20.53
C GLN A 11 -11.49 9.24 -19.36
N LEU A 12 -10.43 8.99 -18.56
CA LEU A 12 -10.43 8.06 -17.43
C LEU A 12 -11.65 8.23 -16.50
N ILE A 13 -11.99 9.47 -16.17
CA ILE A 13 -13.13 9.78 -15.28
C ILE A 13 -14.45 9.31 -15.90
N GLN A 14 -14.66 9.58 -17.19
CA GLN A 14 -15.87 9.16 -17.89
C GLN A 14 -15.95 7.63 -18.01
N ALA A 15 -14.82 6.97 -18.29
CA ALA A 15 -14.76 5.51 -18.36
C ALA A 15 -15.12 4.87 -17.01
N LEU A 16 -14.61 5.41 -15.90
CA LEU A 16 -14.96 4.97 -14.55
C LEU A 16 -16.44 5.22 -14.22
N GLN A 17 -16.97 6.40 -14.54
CA GLN A 17 -18.39 6.70 -14.36
C GLN A 17 -19.27 5.71 -15.13
N ASN A 18 -18.92 5.38 -16.37
CA ASN A 18 -19.65 4.40 -17.18
C ASN A 18 -19.60 3.00 -16.54
N VAL A 19 -18.45 2.59 -16.00
CA VAL A 19 -18.32 1.31 -15.30
C VAL A 19 -19.19 1.28 -14.05
N PHE A 20 -19.10 2.30 -13.18
CA PHE A 20 -19.93 2.38 -11.97
C PHE A 20 -21.42 2.44 -12.27
N TYR A 21 -21.84 3.23 -13.26
CA TYR A 21 -23.22 3.32 -13.72
C TYR A 21 -23.75 1.95 -14.18
N LYS A 22 -22.97 1.24 -15.00
CA LYS A 22 -23.35 -0.10 -15.47
C LYS A 22 -23.36 -1.10 -14.31
N MET A 23 -22.40 -1.07 -13.38
CA MET A 23 -22.39 -1.95 -12.22
C MET A 23 -23.61 -1.75 -11.31
N GLN A 24 -24.13 -0.53 -11.24
CA GLN A 24 -25.27 -0.20 -10.40
C GLN A 24 -26.62 -0.59 -11.01
N LEU A 25 -26.74 -0.59 -12.34
CA LEU A 25 -28.04 -0.68 -13.03
C LEU A 25 -28.19 -1.85 -14.00
N SER A 26 -27.09 -2.45 -14.45
CA SER A 26 -27.10 -3.55 -15.42
C SER A 26 -27.13 -4.89 -14.71
N ASP A 27 -28.00 -5.79 -15.17
CA ASP A 27 -28.00 -7.20 -14.77
C ASP A 27 -26.96 -8.04 -15.55
N GLN A 28 -26.26 -7.42 -16.50
CA GLN A 28 -25.22 -8.05 -17.33
C GLN A 28 -23.82 -7.71 -16.84
N ALA A 29 -22.87 -8.62 -17.10
CA ALA A 29 -21.46 -8.41 -16.80
C ALA A 29 -20.92 -7.13 -17.46
N VAL A 30 -20.27 -6.28 -16.66
CA VAL A 30 -19.75 -4.98 -17.10
C VAL A 30 -18.41 -5.17 -17.79
N ASN A 31 -18.28 -4.62 -19.00
CA ASN A 31 -17.06 -4.66 -19.77
C ASN A 31 -16.13 -3.48 -19.43
N CYS A 32 -14.88 -3.77 -19.05
CA CYS A 32 -13.88 -2.76 -18.67
C CYS A 32 -12.92 -2.32 -19.80
N LYS A 33 -13.20 -2.65 -21.07
CA LYS A 33 -12.32 -2.31 -22.21
C LYS A 33 -12.06 -0.81 -22.36
N GLU A 34 -13.09 0.02 -22.18
CA GLU A 34 -12.95 1.49 -22.24
C GLU A 34 -12.06 2.01 -21.11
N LEU A 35 -12.21 1.43 -19.92
CA LEU A 35 -11.39 1.75 -18.76
C LEU A 35 -9.92 1.37 -19.01
N MET A 36 -9.64 0.15 -19.46
CA MET A 36 -8.26 -0.28 -19.79
C MET A 36 -7.62 0.62 -20.85
N LYS A 37 -8.35 0.96 -21.91
CA LYS A 37 -7.87 1.91 -22.93
C LYS A 37 -7.55 3.29 -22.35
N SER A 38 -8.33 3.77 -21.39
CA SER A 38 -8.06 5.04 -20.70
C SER A 38 -6.79 5.00 -19.84
N PHE A 39 -6.35 3.80 -19.43
CA PHE A 39 -5.05 3.63 -18.77
C PHE A 39 -3.85 3.73 -19.72
N GLY A 40 -4.11 3.65 -21.04
CA GLY A 40 -3.07 3.54 -22.06
C GLY A 40 -2.68 2.08 -22.35
N TRP A 41 -3.40 1.12 -21.76
CA TRP A 41 -3.21 -0.30 -22.01
C TRP A 41 -3.91 -0.70 -23.31
N ASP A 42 -3.17 -1.40 -24.17
CA ASP A 42 -3.73 -2.00 -25.36
C ASP A 42 -4.30 -3.40 -25.07
N THR A 43 -4.80 -4.07 -26.11
CA THR A 43 -5.36 -5.42 -25.97
C THR A 43 -4.31 -6.48 -25.63
N MET A 44 -3.02 -6.24 -25.87
CA MET A 44 -1.93 -7.14 -25.49
C MET A 44 -1.56 -6.95 -24.02
N ASP A 45 -1.54 -5.71 -23.52
CA ASP A 45 -1.35 -5.38 -22.11
C ASP A 45 -2.47 -5.95 -21.22
N ALA A 46 -3.68 -6.11 -21.76
CA ALA A 46 -4.81 -6.74 -21.05
C ALA A 46 -4.55 -8.22 -20.67
N PHE A 47 -3.53 -8.86 -21.26
CA PHE A 47 -3.08 -10.21 -20.91
C PHE A 47 -1.81 -10.23 -20.05
N THR A 48 -1.25 -9.05 -19.74
CA THR A 48 -0.14 -8.91 -18.79
C THR A 48 -0.68 -8.98 -17.37
N GLN A 49 -0.07 -9.83 -16.53
CA GLN A 49 -0.40 -9.86 -15.12
C GLN A 49 0.15 -8.61 -14.43
N HIS A 50 -0.73 -7.89 -13.75
CA HIS A 50 -0.37 -6.72 -12.94
C HIS A 50 -0.66 -7.02 -11.47
N ASP A 51 0.17 -6.47 -10.58
CA ASP A 51 -0.16 -6.46 -9.16
C ASP A 51 -1.39 -5.56 -8.93
N ALA A 52 -2.42 -6.10 -8.29
CA ALA A 52 -3.65 -5.36 -7.99
C ALA A 52 -3.39 -4.11 -7.14
N GLN A 53 -2.35 -4.13 -6.28
CA GLN A 53 -1.93 -2.97 -5.50
C GLN A 53 -1.30 -1.90 -6.37
N GLU A 54 -0.47 -2.27 -7.34
CA GLU A 54 0.13 -1.33 -8.28
C GLU A 54 -0.95 -0.62 -9.12
N LEU A 55 -1.93 -1.39 -9.63
CA LEU A 55 -3.07 -0.82 -10.35
C LEU A 55 -3.88 0.14 -9.47
N ASN A 56 -4.14 -0.22 -8.21
CA ASN A 56 -4.87 0.65 -7.29
C ASN A 56 -4.14 1.99 -7.10
N ARG A 57 -2.82 1.95 -6.86
CA ARG A 57 -2.01 3.16 -6.70
C ARG A 57 -2.04 4.03 -7.94
N ILE A 58 -1.83 3.45 -9.13
CA ILE A 58 -1.90 4.19 -10.40
C ILE A 58 -3.28 4.83 -10.60
N LEU A 59 -4.35 4.10 -10.28
CA LEU A 59 -5.72 4.62 -10.37
C LEU A 59 -5.92 5.79 -9.40
N CYS A 60 -5.53 5.66 -8.14
CA CYS A 60 -5.63 6.72 -7.13
C CYS A 60 -4.87 7.98 -7.54
N ASP A 61 -3.61 7.84 -7.99
CA ASP A 61 -2.78 8.97 -8.41
C ASP A 61 -3.39 9.72 -9.60
N ARG A 62 -3.85 8.99 -10.62
CA ARG A 62 -4.51 9.58 -11.79
C ARG A 62 -5.84 10.23 -11.43
N LEU A 63 -6.62 9.62 -10.53
CA LEU A 63 -7.87 10.21 -10.05
C LEU A 63 -7.61 11.51 -9.29
N GLU A 64 -6.62 11.50 -8.40
CA GLU A 64 -6.26 12.69 -7.62
C GLU A 64 -5.84 13.84 -8.55
N GLU A 65 -4.99 13.58 -9.54
CA GLU A 65 -4.57 14.58 -10.52
C GLU A 65 -5.75 15.15 -11.32
N ARG A 66 -6.64 14.29 -11.82
CA ARG A 66 -7.80 14.71 -12.63
C ARG A 66 -8.89 15.40 -11.81
N MET A 67 -8.95 15.19 -10.50
CA MET A 67 -9.90 15.84 -9.60
C MET A 67 -9.41 17.19 -9.05
N LYS A 68 -8.15 17.59 -9.32
CA LYS A 68 -7.63 18.89 -8.90
C LYS A 68 -8.49 20.04 -9.41
N ASN A 69 -8.73 21.03 -8.55
CA ASN A 69 -9.57 22.20 -8.84
C ASN A 69 -11.05 21.89 -9.15
N THR A 70 -11.52 20.69 -8.82
CA THR A 70 -12.94 20.34 -8.87
C THR A 70 -13.54 20.32 -7.45
N PRO A 71 -14.87 20.30 -7.28
CA PRO A 71 -15.49 20.13 -5.96
C PRO A 71 -15.07 18.84 -5.23
N SER A 72 -14.55 17.85 -5.97
CA SER A 72 -14.10 16.56 -5.44
C SER A 72 -12.60 16.52 -5.13
N ASP A 73 -11.89 17.64 -5.25
CA ASP A 73 -10.46 17.73 -4.94
C ASP A 73 -10.16 17.21 -3.52
N GLY A 74 -9.05 16.48 -3.40
CA GLY A 74 -8.60 15.83 -2.18
C GLY A 74 -9.46 14.66 -1.68
N SER A 75 -10.48 14.21 -2.42
CA SER A 75 -11.32 13.08 -1.98
C SER A 75 -10.54 11.78 -1.80
N ILE A 76 -9.61 11.51 -2.72
CA ILE A 76 -8.76 10.32 -2.68
C ILE A 76 -7.87 10.34 -1.43
N LYS A 77 -7.17 11.46 -1.18
CA LYS A 77 -6.40 11.68 0.05
C LYS A 77 -7.23 11.51 1.33
N ARG A 78 -8.39 12.16 1.40
CA ARG A 78 -9.28 12.07 2.58
C ARG A 78 -9.69 10.64 2.91
N LEU A 79 -9.83 9.77 1.90
CA LEU A 79 -10.28 8.40 2.09
C LEU A 79 -9.15 7.41 2.39
N PHE A 80 -7.99 7.58 1.75
CA PHE A 80 -6.93 6.55 1.74
C PHE A 80 -5.58 7.00 2.32
N GLU A 81 -5.33 8.30 2.48
CA GLU A 81 -4.02 8.79 2.94
C GLU A 81 -3.89 8.76 4.47
N GLY A 82 -3.03 7.86 4.95
CA GLY A 82 -2.52 7.84 6.32
C GLY A 82 -1.20 8.59 6.47
N GLU A 83 -0.78 8.77 7.71
CA GLU A 83 0.50 9.40 8.06
C GLU A 83 1.28 8.54 9.05
N MET A 84 2.59 8.48 8.85
CA MET A 84 3.54 7.80 9.73
C MET A 84 4.79 8.65 9.91
N GLU A 85 5.53 8.41 10.98
CA GLU A 85 6.82 9.05 11.24
C GLU A 85 7.91 7.98 11.28
N ASN A 86 8.93 8.17 10.45
CA ASN A 86 10.20 7.47 10.57
C ASN A 86 11.08 8.26 11.53
N TYR A 87 11.60 7.60 12.57
CA TYR A 87 12.46 8.25 13.55
C TYR A 87 13.78 7.53 13.75
N ILE A 88 14.80 8.31 14.09
CA ILE A 88 16.09 7.85 14.57
C ILE A 88 16.44 8.67 15.82
N GLU A 89 16.65 8.00 16.95
CA GLU A 89 17.06 8.63 18.19
C GLU A 89 18.40 8.05 18.65
N CYS A 90 19.43 8.90 18.75
CA CYS A 90 20.74 8.47 19.24
C CYS A 90 20.67 8.11 20.73
N MET A 91 21.44 7.12 21.14
CA MET A 91 21.42 6.61 22.51
C MET A 91 22.41 7.32 23.43
N ASP A 92 23.55 7.73 22.88
CA ASP A 92 24.70 8.26 23.64
C ASP A 92 24.84 9.80 23.53
N VAL A 93 24.06 10.43 22.65
CA VAL A 93 24.02 11.89 22.43
C VAL A 93 22.59 12.37 22.27
N ASP A 94 22.32 13.64 22.60
CA ASP A 94 21.01 14.26 22.41
C ASP A 94 20.82 14.70 20.94
N TYR A 95 20.64 13.72 20.06
CA TYR A 95 20.36 13.93 18.65
C TYR A 95 19.19 13.04 18.20
N LYS A 96 18.23 13.66 17.49
CA LYS A 96 17.04 13.00 16.96
C LYS A 96 16.77 13.46 15.54
N SER A 97 16.47 12.51 14.65
CA SER A 97 15.98 12.76 13.31
C SER A 97 14.58 12.17 13.18
N ARG A 98 13.65 12.94 12.62
CA ARG A 98 12.25 12.55 12.43
C ARG A 98 11.80 13.00 11.05
N ARG A 99 11.11 12.11 10.34
CA ARG A 99 10.58 12.37 9.00
C ARG A 99 9.16 11.84 8.91
N ASN A 100 8.23 12.75 8.71
CA ASN A 100 6.84 12.41 8.43
C ASN A 100 6.71 11.98 6.97
N GLU A 101 5.99 10.89 6.75
CA GLU A 101 5.66 10.34 5.44
C GLU A 101 4.17 9.98 5.41
N THR A 102 3.59 10.05 4.22
CA THR A 102 2.22 9.62 3.97
C THR A 102 2.21 8.23 3.35
N PHE A 103 1.12 7.49 3.54
CA PHE A 103 0.92 6.18 2.93
C PHE A 103 -0.52 6.01 2.42
N TYR A 104 -0.68 5.23 1.36
CA TYR A 104 -1.99 4.82 0.81
C TYR A 104 -2.30 3.34 1.06
N ASP A 105 -1.26 2.56 1.37
CA ASP A 105 -1.31 1.17 1.75
C ASP A 105 -0.20 0.86 2.76
N ILE A 106 -0.40 -0.17 3.57
CA ILE A 106 0.61 -0.72 4.47
C ILE A 106 0.99 -2.11 3.97
N GLN A 107 2.27 -2.30 3.70
CA GLN A 107 2.78 -3.56 3.20
C GLN A 107 3.25 -4.43 4.37
N LEU A 108 2.51 -5.49 4.65
CA LEU A 108 2.75 -6.40 5.77
C LEU A 108 3.62 -7.57 5.32
N THR A 109 4.73 -7.76 6.02
CA THR A 109 5.58 -8.94 5.89
C THR A 109 4.86 -10.17 6.44
N ILE A 110 5.03 -11.33 5.81
CA ILE A 110 4.55 -12.63 6.35
C ILE A 110 5.71 -13.41 6.97
N LYS A 111 6.95 -12.99 6.71
CA LYS A 111 8.15 -13.46 7.38
C LYS A 111 8.87 -12.25 7.93
N SER A 112 9.18 -12.27 9.22
CA SER A 112 10.01 -11.25 9.85
C SER A 112 11.40 -11.22 9.23
N GLN A 113 12.15 -10.15 9.48
CA GLN A 113 13.55 -10.02 9.06
C GLN A 113 14.45 -11.14 9.63
N ARG A 114 14.03 -11.77 10.73
CA ARG A 114 14.73 -12.90 11.38
C ARG A 114 14.31 -14.27 10.82
N GLY A 115 13.49 -14.30 9.77
CA GLY A 115 13.03 -15.53 9.11
C GLY A 115 11.86 -16.23 9.79
N GLN A 116 11.33 -15.70 10.90
CA GLN A 116 10.15 -16.26 11.57
C GLN A 116 8.88 -15.95 10.77
N GLU A 117 8.05 -16.96 10.53
CA GLU A 117 6.72 -16.78 9.92
C GLU A 117 5.76 -16.10 10.90
N LEU A 118 5.15 -15.02 10.42
CA LEU A 118 4.15 -14.22 11.12
C LEU A 118 2.77 -14.80 10.78
N GLN A 119 1.95 -15.00 11.80
CA GLN A 119 0.71 -15.77 11.68
C GLN A 119 -0.51 -14.91 11.43
N ASN A 120 -0.43 -13.59 11.67
CA ASN A 120 -1.57 -12.69 11.57
C ASN A 120 -1.16 -11.22 11.36
N ILE A 121 -2.16 -10.38 11.10
CA ILE A 121 -1.99 -8.92 10.89
C ILE A 121 -1.32 -8.24 12.10
N ALA A 122 -1.68 -8.61 13.33
CA ALA A 122 -1.15 -7.95 14.52
C ALA A 122 0.36 -8.20 14.67
N GLU A 123 0.80 -9.45 14.49
CA GLU A 123 2.22 -9.81 14.47
C GLU A 123 2.99 -9.05 13.38
N SER A 124 2.39 -8.90 12.20
CA SER A 124 3.01 -8.16 11.08
C SER A 124 3.11 -6.66 11.33
N LEU A 125 2.11 -6.06 11.98
CA LEU A 125 2.17 -4.65 12.39
C LEU A 125 3.17 -4.43 13.54
N HIS A 126 3.32 -5.40 14.44
CA HIS A 126 4.37 -5.37 15.46
C HIS A 126 5.76 -5.47 14.85
N ASP A 127 5.97 -6.35 13.87
CA ASP A 127 7.22 -6.42 13.09
C ASP A 127 7.48 -5.10 12.32
N PHE A 128 6.44 -4.54 11.69
CA PHE A 128 6.53 -3.27 10.95
C PHE A 128 6.93 -2.09 11.83
N THR A 129 6.47 -2.05 13.08
CA THR A 129 6.74 -0.97 14.06
C THR A 129 7.88 -1.31 15.03
N ALA A 130 8.55 -2.45 14.86
CA ALA A 130 9.62 -2.87 15.75
C ALA A 130 10.83 -1.91 15.64
N GLU A 131 11.40 -1.55 16.79
CA GLU A 131 12.63 -0.75 16.82
C GLU A 131 13.83 -1.61 16.40
N GLU A 132 14.64 -1.07 15.50
CA GLU A 132 15.95 -1.58 15.14
C GLU A 132 17.03 -0.80 15.90
N THR A 133 18.02 -1.52 16.43
CA THR A 133 19.22 -0.88 17.02
C THR A 133 20.31 -0.82 15.96
N LEU A 134 20.74 0.40 15.63
CA LEU A 134 21.84 0.70 14.73
C LEU A 134 23.13 0.80 15.54
N GLU A 135 24.06 -0.14 15.34
CA GLU A 135 25.34 -0.18 16.05
C GLU A 135 26.45 -0.84 15.23
N GLY A 136 27.70 -0.74 15.69
CA GLY A 136 28.86 -1.27 14.99
C GLY A 136 29.03 -0.64 13.60
N ASP A 137 29.21 -1.47 12.58
CA ASP A 137 29.37 -1.02 11.20
C ASP A 137 28.12 -0.31 10.65
N ASN A 138 26.94 -0.66 11.18
CA ASN A 138 25.63 -0.10 10.83
C ASN A 138 25.23 1.10 11.70
N ALA A 139 26.14 1.64 12.52
CA ALA A 139 25.89 2.82 13.34
C ALA A 139 25.43 4.02 12.49
N TYR A 140 24.58 4.86 13.07
CA TYR A 140 24.00 6.02 12.39
C TYR A 140 25.01 7.18 12.35
N GLU A 141 25.21 7.77 11.18
CA GLU A 141 26.04 8.98 11.03
C GLU A 141 25.23 10.22 11.44
N ALA A 142 25.37 10.65 12.69
CA ALA A 142 24.68 11.81 13.23
C ALA A 142 25.43 13.11 12.90
N GLU A 143 24.72 14.10 12.38
CA GLU A 143 25.29 15.39 12.00
C GLU A 143 25.95 16.06 13.21
N GLY A 144 27.25 16.37 13.09
CA GLY A 144 28.04 16.98 14.16
C GLY A 144 28.54 16.03 15.26
N TYR A 145 28.11 14.75 15.26
CA TYR A 145 28.49 13.75 16.29
C TYR A 145 29.18 12.51 15.71
N GLY A 146 29.22 12.35 14.38
CA GLY A 146 29.82 11.18 13.72
C GLY A 146 28.96 9.92 13.88
N LYS A 147 29.57 8.74 13.77
CA LYS A 147 28.89 7.45 13.99
C LYS A 147 28.43 7.28 15.44
N GLN A 148 27.13 7.08 15.62
CA GLN A 148 26.48 6.92 16.91
C GLN A 148 25.58 5.67 16.93
N ARG A 149 25.46 5.06 18.11
CA ARG A 149 24.43 4.03 18.34
C ARG A 149 23.07 4.71 18.41
N ALA A 150 22.10 4.17 17.69
CA ALA A 150 20.79 4.78 17.58
C ALA A 150 19.67 3.75 17.51
N LYS A 151 18.48 4.15 17.94
CA LYS A 151 17.23 3.41 17.71
C LYS A 151 16.54 3.97 16.49
N LYS A 152 16.19 3.11 15.55
CA LYS A 152 15.42 3.45 14.36
C LYS A 152 14.07 2.74 14.42
N GLY A 153 12.99 3.44 14.06
CA GLY A 153 11.67 2.83 14.04
C GLY A 153 10.68 3.63 13.21
N ILE A 154 9.47 3.08 13.12
CA ILE A 154 8.32 3.70 12.47
C ILE A 154 7.16 3.71 13.46
N ARG A 155 6.42 4.81 13.53
CA ARG A 155 5.17 4.90 14.28
C ARG A 155 4.08 5.55 13.45
N PHE A 156 2.85 5.08 13.62
CA PHE A 156 1.69 5.66 12.93
C PHE A 156 1.25 6.95 13.62
N LEU A 157 0.95 7.97 12.81
CA LEU A 157 0.43 9.26 13.26
C LEU A 157 -1.07 9.39 12.95
N ARG A 158 -1.52 8.81 11.83
CA ARG A 158 -2.93 8.80 11.42
C ARG A 158 -3.21 7.58 10.54
N PHE A 159 -4.27 6.84 10.84
CA PHE A 159 -4.85 5.87 9.92
C PHE A 159 -5.98 6.50 9.09
N PRO A 160 -6.11 6.15 7.80
CA PRO A 160 -7.16 6.67 6.92
C PRO A 160 -8.51 5.98 7.15
N PRO A 161 -9.65 6.56 6.74
CA PRO A 161 -10.96 5.91 6.83
C PRO A 161 -11.03 4.55 6.10
N VAL A 162 -10.35 4.41 4.96
CA VAL A 162 -10.23 3.17 4.20
C VAL A 162 -8.78 2.72 4.22
N LEU A 163 -8.51 1.63 4.93
CA LEU A 163 -7.17 1.08 5.12
C LEU A 163 -6.90 -0.08 4.16
N ASN A 164 -5.91 0.09 3.28
CA ASN A 164 -5.40 -0.98 2.42
C ASN A 164 -4.23 -1.69 3.09
N LEU A 165 -4.36 -3.00 3.31
CA LEU A 165 -3.28 -3.84 3.83
C LEU A 165 -2.83 -4.81 2.74
N GLN A 166 -1.60 -4.64 2.24
CA GLN A 166 -1.01 -5.54 1.25
C GLN A 166 -0.18 -6.60 1.97
N LEU A 167 -0.57 -7.87 1.85
CA LEU A 167 0.25 -8.97 2.35
C LEU A 167 1.36 -9.27 1.35
N LYS A 168 2.63 -9.12 1.75
CA LYS A 168 3.81 -9.45 0.93
C LYS A 168 3.98 -10.96 0.80
N ARG A 169 3.08 -11.60 0.06
CA ARG A 169 3.13 -13.04 -0.24
C ARG A 169 4.19 -13.38 -1.27
N PHE A 170 4.71 -12.42 -2.03
CA PHE A 170 5.76 -12.67 -2.99
C PHE A 170 7.08 -12.11 -2.45
N HIS A 171 8.11 -12.94 -2.35
CA HIS A 171 9.45 -12.50 -1.96
C HIS A 171 10.52 -13.21 -2.78
N PHE A 172 11.70 -12.59 -2.83
CA PHE A 172 12.87 -13.21 -3.44
C PHE A 172 13.49 -14.21 -2.46
N ASP A 173 13.63 -15.46 -2.88
CA ASP A 173 14.30 -16.53 -2.14
C ASP A 173 15.77 -16.56 -2.58
N LEU A 174 16.67 -16.20 -1.66
CA LEU A 174 18.11 -16.14 -1.93
C LEU A 174 18.74 -17.51 -2.18
N GLU A 175 18.18 -18.58 -1.61
CA GLU A 175 18.70 -19.94 -1.83
C GLU A 175 18.32 -20.45 -3.22
N LYS A 176 17.11 -20.13 -3.67
CA LYS A 176 16.61 -20.51 -5.00
C LYS A 176 16.99 -19.51 -6.10
N MET A 177 17.42 -18.31 -5.71
CA MET A 177 17.66 -17.18 -6.63
C MET A 177 16.43 -16.86 -7.51
N ASP A 178 15.24 -16.99 -6.94
CA ASP A 178 13.97 -16.80 -7.67
C ASP A 178 12.89 -16.20 -6.76
N MET A 179 11.87 -15.60 -7.37
CA MET A 179 10.67 -15.14 -6.67
C MET A 179 9.82 -16.34 -6.27
N VAL A 180 9.29 -16.33 -5.05
CA VAL A 180 8.42 -17.39 -4.53
C VAL A 180 7.17 -16.82 -3.87
N LYS A 181 6.07 -17.58 -3.95
CA LYS A 181 4.82 -17.27 -3.26
C LYS A 181 4.76 -17.97 -1.90
N LEU A 182 4.54 -17.20 -0.84
CA LEU A 182 4.26 -17.64 0.51
C LEU A 182 2.81 -18.06 0.63
N ASN A 183 2.59 -19.37 0.66
CA ASN A 183 1.30 -20.00 0.87
C ASN A 183 1.07 -20.39 2.35
N SER A 184 1.93 -19.94 3.26
CA SER A 184 1.74 -20.16 4.70
C SER A 184 0.41 -19.54 5.18
N ARG A 185 -0.16 -20.21 6.19
CA ARG A 185 -1.39 -19.77 6.84
C ARG A 185 -1.19 -18.40 7.46
N PHE A 186 -2.12 -17.50 7.23
CA PHE A 186 -2.10 -16.15 7.78
C PHE A 186 -3.52 -15.71 8.10
N GLU A 187 -3.74 -15.27 9.32
CA GLU A 187 -5.06 -14.89 9.82
C GLU A 187 -5.28 -13.37 9.72
N PHE A 188 -6.50 -12.99 9.36
CA PHE A 188 -6.97 -11.61 9.39
C PHE A 188 -8.35 -11.58 10.05
N PRO A 189 -8.56 -10.74 11.08
CA PRO A 189 -9.82 -10.72 11.79
C PRO A 189 -10.88 -9.91 11.03
N ARG A 190 -12.15 -10.20 11.29
CA ARG A 190 -13.27 -9.39 10.76
C ARG A 190 -13.30 -7.97 11.35
N LYS A 191 -12.80 -7.82 12.58
CA LYS A 191 -12.63 -6.54 13.27
C LYS A 191 -11.17 -6.40 13.68
N LEU A 192 -10.51 -5.36 13.20
CA LEU A 192 -9.10 -5.08 13.47
C LEU A 192 -9.02 -3.90 14.45
N ASP A 193 -8.37 -4.11 15.59
CA ASP A 193 -8.10 -3.06 16.57
C ASP A 193 -6.68 -2.53 16.36
N LEU A 194 -6.56 -1.24 16.02
CA LEU A 194 -5.27 -0.58 15.75
C LEU A 194 -4.79 0.26 16.94
N SER A 195 -5.55 0.29 18.03
CA SER A 195 -5.19 1.01 19.26
C SER A 195 -3.79 0.67 19.82
N PRO A 196 -3.28 -0.57 19.70
CA PRO A 196 -1.91 -0.89 20.12
C PRO A 196 -0.81 -0.11 19.36
N PHE A 197 -1.09 0.35 18.14
CA PHE A 197 -0.13 1.05 17.29
C PHE A 197 -0.35 2.56 17.27
N MET A 198 -1.59 3.00 17.52
CA MET A 198 -1.97 4.40 17.69
C MET A 198 -3.24 4.47 18.55
N PRO A 199 -3.20 5.02 19.77
CA PRO A 199 -4.31 4.95 20.73
C PRO A 199 -5.66 5.41 20.19
N ASP A 200 -5.67 6.41 19.30
CA ASP A 200 -6.88 7.00 18.73
C ASP A 200 -7.27 6.42 17.35
N ALA A 201 -6.65 5.30 16.93
CA ALA A 201 -6.95 4.66 15.65
C ALA A 201 -8.35 4.05 15.56
N GLY A 202 -8.91 3.68 16.71
CA GLY A 202 -10.17 2.95 16.77
C GLY A 202 -10.10 1.56 16.13
N ARG A 203 -11.25 1.10 15.65
CA ARG A 203 -11.45 -0.25 15.11
C ARG A 203 -11.93 -0.23 13.68
N TYR A 204 -11.34 -1.07 12.85
CA TYR A 204 -11.69 -1.26 11.45
C TYR A 204 -12.55 -2.51 11.27
N ASN A 205 -13.50 -2.45 10.33
CA ASN A 205 -14.25 -3.63 9.89
C ASN A 205 -13.70 -4.09 8.55
N LEU A 206 -13.49 -5.39 8.40
CA LEU A 206 -13.11 -6.00 7.13
C LEU A 206 -14.20 -5.76 6.09
N PHE A 207 -13.82 -5.13 4.98
CA PHE A 207 -14.73 -4.80 3.88
C PHE A 207 -14.51 -5.69 2.65
N ALA A 208 -13.25 -5.90 2.25
CA ALA A 208 -12.89 -6.67 1.06
C ALA A 208 -11.65 -7.54 1.30
N VAL A 209 -11.56 -8.66 0.57
CA VAL A 209 -10.39 -9.54 0.52
C VAL A 209 -10.08 -9.81 -0.94
N VAL A 210 -8.88 -9.41 -1.38
CA VAL A 210 -8.39 -9.71 -2.74
C VAL A 210 -7.57 -10.99 -2.66
N VAL A 211 -7.98 -12.02 -3.40
CA VAL A 211 -7.36 -13.35 -3.38
C VAL A 211 -6.64 -13.61 -4.70
N HIS A 212 -5.37 -13.98 -4.63
CA HIS A 212 -4.59 -14.46 -5.76
C HIS A 212 -4.47 -15.99 -5.71
N ASN A 213 -5.04 -16.67 -6.69
CA ASN A 213 -4.83 -18.10 -6.94
C ASN A 213 -3.71 -18.25 -7.98
N GLY A 214 -2.92 -19.32 -7.93
CA GLY A 214 -1.74 -19.48 -8.80
C GLY A 214 -0.41 -19.06 -8.16
N ASP A 215 0.66 -19.06 -8.95
CA ASP A 215 2.05 -18.82 -8.55
C ASP A 215 2.55 -17.42 -8.98
N VAL A 216 3.85 -17.19 -9.00
CA VAL A 216 4.45 -15.87 -9.29
C VAL A 216 4.15 -15.40 -10.72
N ASN A 217 4.07 -16.32 -11.67
CA ASN A 217 3.93 -16.04 -13.11
C ASN A 217 2.56 -16.45 -13.66
N SER A 218 1.62 -16.86 -12.79
CA SER A 218 0.33 -17.40 -13.22
C SER A 218 -0.73 -17.25 -12.12
N GLY A 219 -1.97 -16.94 -12.50
CA GLY A 219 -3.04 -16.65 -11.56
C GLY A 219 -4.18 -15.85 -12.14
#